data_AF-A0A5C5ASU4-F1
#
_entry.id   AF-A0A5C5ASU4-F1
#
_cell.length_a   1.000
_cell.length_b   1.000
_cell.length_c   1.000
_cell.angle_alpha   90.00
_cell.angle_beta   90.00
_cell.angle_gamma   90.00
#
_symmetry.space_group_name_H-M   'P 1'
#
loop_
_entity.id
_entity.type
_entity.pdbx_description
1 polymer ?
#
loop_
_entity_poly.entity_id
_entity_poly.type
_entity_poly.pdbx_seq_one_letter_code
_entity_poly.pdbx_strand_id
1 'polypeptide(L)'
;MLMRIVKWCGITCLQLVAAILCIICLGALPRLFKGLQIDLISFWNTIVFLGGKLLQPGEITYGFRDSRKLFPQIWIHYIETMIVFLSAFLLSLLIAYILVIWVLQRSHMKQKMWNGIFLTLESIPDILLILLSQLFVVIMFQKTGFMPIKLAGLGEERIRLLPIICLTIPTTLLFIKLLLLRFKEELEKDYSLFAKSKGLSLRHILTHHISRNVLLTTIYYAKTNILFMLSNLYIIEWIFNTYGMFVFVKENSKLEIFTVSLVILYVPLFILFRLLHTFLQNIIKERV
;
A
#
# COMPACT_ATOMS: atom_id res chain seq x y z
N MET A 1 4.74 20.77 28.44
CA MET A 1 3.98 20.04 27.40
C MET A 1 4.04 20.76 26.04
N LEU A 2 3.75 22.07 25.99
CA LEU A 2 3.74 22.89 24.77
C LEU A 2 5.06 22.85 23.97
N MET A 3 6.21 23.04 24.62
CA MET A 3 7.53 22.99 23.94
C MET A 3 7.86 21.64 23.28
N ARG A 4 7.36 20.52 23.83
CA ARG A 4 7.54 19.19 23.22
C ARG A 4 6.68 19.03 21.97
N ILE A 5 5.45 19.55 21.99
CA ILE A 5 4.53 19.54 20.84
C ILE A 5 5.07 20.44 19.73
N VAL A 6 5.57 21.64 20.05
CA VAL A 6 6.16 22.56 19.07
C VAL A 6 7.41 21.96 18.41
N LYS A 7 8.33 21.38 19.20
CA LYS A 7 9.51 20.69 18.64
C LYS A 7 9.11 19.51 17.75
N TRP A 8 8.12 18.73 18.16
CA TRP A 8 7.65 17.57 17.41
C TRP A 8 6.94 17.97 16.10
N CYS A 9 6.16 19.05 16.12
CA CYS A 9 5.52 19.65 14.95
C CYS A 9 6.54 20.25 13.97
N GLY A 10 7.58 20.92 14.49
CA GLY A 10 8.70 21.42 13.69
C GLY A 10 9.45 20.31 12.97
N ILE A 11 9.77 19.22 13.67
CA ILE A 11 10.45 18.05 13.08
C ILE A 11 9.57 17.40 11.99
N THR A 12 8.25 17.29 12.19
CA THR A 12 7.36 16.75 11.14
C THR A 12 7.31 17.60 9.90
N CYS A 13 7.23 18.91 10.07
CA CYS A 13 7.19 19.83 8.95
C CYS A 13 8.49 19.74 8.16
N LEU A 14 9.62 19.70 8.85
CA LEU A 14 10.93 19.51 8.23
C LEU A 14 11.05 18.17 7.49
N GLN A 15 10.54 17.07 8.06
CA GLN A 15 10.50 15.77 7.40
C GLN A 15 9.64 15.78 6.12
N LEU A 16 8.47 16.43 6.17
CA LEU A 16 7.60 16.55 5.01
C LEU A 16 8.26 17.37 3.90
N VAL A 17 8.85 18.52 4.24
CA VAL A 17 9.56 19.38 3.28
C VAL A 17 10.75 18.65 2.67
N ALA A 18 11.56 17.98 3.49
CA ALA A 18 12.68 17.17 3.01
C ALA A 18 12.21 16.06 2.05
N ALA A 19 11.10 15.39 2.35
CA ALA A 19 10.55 14.37 1.47
C ALA A 19 10.03 14.94 0.14
N ILE A 20 9.38 16.10 0.15
CA ILE A 20 8.95 16.78 -1.09
C ILE A 20 10.16 17.17 -1.94
N LEU A 21 11.22 17.70 -1.32
CA LEU A 21 12.48 17.99 -2.02
C LEU A 21 13.09 16.72 -2.62
N CYS A 22 13.11 15.60 -1.89
CA CYS A 22 13.54 14.31 -2.42
C CYS A 22 12.69 13.87 -3.61
N ILE A 23 11.37 14.03 -3.56
CA ILE A 23 10.47 13.69 -4.68
C ILE A 23 10.77 14.55 -5.91
N ILE A 24 11.04 15.85 -5.74
CA ILE A 24 11.42 16.74 -6.84
C ILE A 24 12.75 16.29 -7.47
N CYS A 25 13.75 15.97 -6.64
CA CYS A 25 15.04 15.46 -7.12
C CYS A 25 14.87 14.14 -7.89
N LEU A 26 14.02 13.23 -7.40
CA LEU A 26 13.69 11.98 -8.08
C LEU A 26 12.96 12.22 -9.40
N GLY A 27 12.02 13.16 -9.45
CA GLY A 27 11.31 13.55 -10.67
C GLY A 27 12.23 14.17 -11.73
N ALA A 28 13.28 14.88 -11.31
CA ALA A 28 14.28 15.47 -12.20
C ALA A 28 15.34 14.47 -12.69
N LEU A 29 15.44 13.30 -12.05
CA LEU A 29 16.52 12.33 -12.26
C LEU A 29 16.71 11.89 -13.72
N PRO A 30 15.67 11.66 -14.54
CA PRO A 30 15.85 11.32 -15.95
C PRO A 30 16.60 12.39 -16.75
N ARG A 31 16.54 13.66 -16.34
CA ARG A 31 17.24 14.77 -17.02
C ARG A 31 18.73 14.84 -16.68
N LEU A 32 19.16 14.17 -15.61
CA LEU A 32 20.58 14.08 -15.25
C LEU A 32 21.37 13.34 -16.33
N PHE A 33 20.74 12.41 -17.04
CA PHE A 33 21.38 11.57 -18.05
C PHE A 33 20.95 12.00 -19.45
N LYS A 34 21.87 12.56 -20.22
CA LYS A 34 21.71 12.75 -21.67
C LYS A 34 22.54 11.69 -22.39
N GLY A 35 21.94 10.55 -22.66
CA GLY A 35 22.68 9.36 -23.09
C GLY A 35 23.60 8.87 -21.97
N LEU A 36 24.91 8.84 -22.20
CA LEU A 36 25.92 8.43 -21.22
C LEU A 36 26.53 9.61 -20.43
N GLN A 37 26.20 10.85 -20.79
CA GLN A 37 26.77 12.04 -20.15
C GLN A 37 25.89 12.53 -18.99
N ILE A 38 26.56 12.96 -17.91
CA ILE A 38 25.92 13.55 -16.73
C ILE A 38 25.83 15.07 -16.93
N ASP A 39 24.61 15.61 -16.99
CA ASP A 39 24.34 17.04 -17.15
C ASP A 39 23.72 17.62 -15.86
N LEU A 40 24.59 18.07 -14.96
CA LEU A 40 24.21 18.65 -13.67
C LEU A 40 23.43 19.96 -13.81
N ILE A 41 23.72 20.75 -14.85
CA ILE A 41 23.08 22.04 -15.09
C ILE A 41 21.62 21.82 -15.50
N SER A 42 21.39 20.91 -16.45
CA SER A 42 20.04 20.54 -16.87
C SER A 42 19.24 19.89 -15.74
N PHE A 43 19.88 19.08 -14.89
CA PHE A 43 19.26 18.53 -13.68
C PHE A 43 18.81 19.63 -12.71
N TRP A 44 19.69 20.57 -12.36
CA TRP A 44 19.35 21.68 -11.46
C TRP A 44 18.22 22.55 -12.00
N ASN A 45 18.28 22.92 -13.29
CA ASN A 45 17.22 23.68 -13.94
C ASN A 45 15.87 22.94 -13.90
N THR A 46 15.90 21.61 -14.00
CA THR A 46 14.69 20.78 -13.91
C THR A 46 14.15 20.73 -12.49
N ILE A 47 15.01 20.67 -11.46
CA ILE A 47 14.57 20.77 -10.05
C ILE A 47 13.85 22.10 -9.82
N VAL A 48 14.44 23.22 -10.24
CA VAL A 48 13.84 24.55 -10.07
C VAL A 48 12.53 24.65 -10.84
N PHE A 49 12.48 24.14 -12.08
CA PHE A 49 11.28 24.09 -12.91
C PHE A 49 10.14 23.28 -12.25
N LEU A 50 10.43 22.06 -11.79
CA LEU A 50 9.45 21.20 -11.12
C LEU A 50 8.99 21.81 -9.80
N GLY A 51 9.90 22.42 -9.03
CA GLY A 51 9.57 23.16 -7.81
C GLY A 51 8.62 24.32 -8.09
N GLY A 52 8.86 25.11 -9.14
CA GLY A 52 7.97 26.18 -9.58
C GLY A 52 6.58 25.67 -9.98
N LYS A 53 6.53 24.57 -10.75
CA LYS A 53 5.25 23.95 -11.17
C LYS A 53 4.45 23.39 -10.00
N LEU A 54 5.10 22.87 -8.96
CA LEU A 54 4.41 22.40 -7.75
C LEU A 54 3.81 23.52 -6.91
N LEU A 55 4.38 24.74 -6.96
CA LEU A 55 3.79 25.92 -6.31
C LEU A 55 2.55 26.44 -7.05
N GLN A 56 2.45 26.17 -8.36
CA GLN A 56 1.33 26.55 -9.21
C GLN A 56 0.67 25.32 -9.86
N PRO A 57 0.05 24.42 -9.07
CA PRO A 57 -0.47 23.15 -9.57
C PRO A 57 -1.58 23.30 -10.62
N GLY A 58 -2.29 24.45 -10.62
CA GLY A 58 -3.37 24.75 -11.56
C GLY A 58 -2.92 24.99 -13.01
N GLU A 59 -1.63 25.22 -13.26
CA GLU A 59 -1.08 25.48 -14.60
C GLU A 59 -0.56 24.22 -15.30
N ILE A 60 -0.50 23.10 -14.59
CA ILE A 60 0.05 21.86 -15.14
C ILE A 60 -0.94 21.28 -16.14
N THR A 61 -0.47 20.96 -17.35
CA THR A 61 -1.30 20.44 -18.44
C THR A 61 -0.85 19.06 -18.91
N TYR A 62 -1.81 18.25 -19.34
CA TYR A 62 -1.61 16.94 -19.93
C TYR A 62 -2.17 16.89 -21.36
N GLY A 63 -1.82 15.85 -22.13
CA GLY A 63 -2.15 15.72 -23.54
C GLY A 63 -1.03 16.19 -24.49
N PHE A 64 -0.91 15.48 -25.62
CA PHE A 64 0.07 15.77 -26.69
C PHE A 64 -0.51 16.68 -27.79
N ARG A 65 -1.80 16.56 -28.10
CA ARG A 65 -2.49 17.35 -29.14
C ARG A 65 -3.32 18.48 -28.56
N ASP A 66 -4.16 18.17 -27.56
CA ASP A 66 -4.94 19.16 -26.82
C ASP A 66 -4.40 19.29 -25.39
N SER A 67 -3.94 20.49 -25.04
CA SER A 67 -3.50 20.79 -23.67
C SER A 67 -4.71 20.94 -22.76
N ARG A 68 -4.93 19.94 -21.90
CA ARG A 68 -5.98 19.96 -20.87
C ARG A 68 -5.36 20.17 -19.49
N LYS A 69 -6.09 20.84 -18.59
CA LYS A 69 -5.62 21.05 -17.21
C LYS A 69 -5.53 19.73 -16.46
N LEU A 70 -4.43 19.50 -15.75
CA LEU A 70 -4.19 18.29 -14.96
C LEU A 70 -5.23 18.13 -13.84
N PHE A 71 -5.56 19.23 -13.17
CA PHE A 71 -6.63 19.28 -12.19
C PHE A 71 -7.94 19.70 -12.88
N PRO A 72 -9.06 19.00 -12.64
CA PRO A 72 -9.28 17.98 -11.60
C PRO A 72 -8.98 16.53 -12.04
N GLN A 73 -8.57 16.30 -13.29
CA GLN A 73 -8.50 14.95 -13.88
C GLN A 73 -7.64 13.96 -13.06
N ILE A 74 -6.46 14.38 -12.62
CA ILE A 74 -5.56 13.54 -11.81
C ILE A 74 -6.22 13.04 -10.51
N TRP A 75 -7.13 13.84 -9.93
CA TRP A 75 -7.83 13.48 -8.71
C TRP A 75 -8.79 12.31 -8.92
N ILE A 76 -9.46 12.27 -10.08
CA ILE A 76 -10.36 11.19 -10.46
C ILE A 76 -9.58 9.87 -10.52
N HIS A 77 -8.41 9.88 -11.15
CA HIS A 77 -7.55 8.69 -11.28
C HIS A 77 -6.91 8.29 -9.94
N TYR A 78 -6.50 9.27 -9.13
CA TYR A 78 -6.01 9.04 -7.77
C TYR A 78 -7.07 8.35 -6.89
N ILE A 79 -8.33 8.80 -6.94
CA ILE A 79 -9.42 8.16 -6.20
C ILE A 79 -9.59 6.69 -6.63
N GLU A 80 -9.55 6.39 -7.92
CA GLU A 80 -9.67 5.01 -8.40
C GLU A 80 -8.54 4.12 -7.87
N THR A 81 -7.29 4.59 -7.94
CA THR A 81 -6.13 3.90 -7.36
C THR A 81 -6.31 3.69 -5.86
N MET A 82 -6.73 4.72 -5.11
CA MET A 82 -6.92 4.63 -3.67
C MET A 82 -8.06 3.71 -3.26
N ILE A 83 -9.15 3.62 -4.04
CA ILE A 83 -10.24 2.68 -3.77
C ILE A 83 -9.72 1.24 -3.90
N VAL A 84 -9.05 0.91 -5.02
CA VAL A 84 -8.51 -0.44 -5.22
C VAL A 84 -7.48 -0.77 -4.12
N PHE A 85 -6.59 0.18 -3.83
CA PHE A 85 -5.58 0.07 -2.78
C PHE A 85 -6.21 -0.21 -1.40
N LEU A 86 -7.07 0.68 -0.92
CA LEU A 86 -7.63 0.59 0.43
C LEU A 86 -8.54 -0.64 0.59
N SER A 87 -9.34 -0.96 -0.42
CA SER A 87 -10.17 -2.17 -0.39
C SER A 87 -9.33 -3.44 -0.32
N ALA A 88 -8.27 -3.56 -1.13
CA ALA A 88 -7.38 -4.72 -1.08
C ALA A 88 -6.60 -4.78 0.24
N PHE A 89 -6.14 -3.64 0.77
CA PHE A 89 -5.46 -3.56 2.06
C PHE A 89 -6.33 -4.08 3.21
N LEU A 90 -7.56 -3.57 3.32
CA LEU A 90 -8.47 -3.95 4.39
C LEU A 90 -8.91 -5.41 4.27
N LEU A 91 -9.22 -5.84 3.05
CA LEU A 91 -9.64 -7.22 2.79
C LEU A 91 -8.51 -8.21 3.09
N SER A 92 -7.28 -7.91 2.64
CA SER A 92 -6.12 -8.76 2.90
C SER A 92 -5.77 -8.84 4.38
N LEU A 93 -5.81 -7.71 5.10
CA LEU A 93 -5.58 -7.69 6.56
C LEU A 93 -6.63 -8.53 7.29
N LEU A 94 -7.90 -8.42 6.90
CA LEU A 94 -9.00 -9.19 7.49
C LEU A 94 -8.85 -10.69 7.22
N ILE A 95 -8.59 -11.08 5.98
CA ILE A 95 -8.39 -12.49 5.59
C ILE A 95 -7.16 -13.05 6.32
N ALA A 96 -6.04 -12.32 6.32
CA ALA A 96 -4.82 -12.74 6.99
C ALA A 96 -5.04 -12.93 8.49
N TYR A 97 -5.72 -12.00 9.15
CA TYR A 97 -6.04 -12.09 10.58
C TYR A 97 -6.88 -13.33 10.90
N ILE A 98 -7.94 -13.59 10.13
CA ILE A 98 -8.79 -14.77 10.30
C ILE A 98 -7.99 -16.06 10.09
N LEU A 99 -7.21 -16.14 9.01
CA LEU A 99 -6.39 -17.31 8.70
C LEU A 99 -5.33 -17.57 9.76
N VAL A 100 -4.64 -16.54 10.25
CA VAL A 100 -3.60 -16.68 11.28
C VAL A 100 -4.19 -17.17 12.60
N ILE A 101 -5.30 -16.60 13.05
CA ILE A 101 -5.99 -17.08 14.26
C ILE A 101 -6.42 -18.54 14.10
N TRP A 102 -6.95 -18.90 12.93
CA TRP A 102 -7.36 -20.26 12.64
C TRP A 102 -6.18 -21.24 12.62
N VAL A 103 -5.05 -20.85 12.02
CA VAL A 103 -3.83 -21.68 11.97
C VAL A 103 -3.24 -21.88 13.37
N LEU A 104 -3.13 -20.83 14.18
CA LEU A 104 -2.54 -20.90 15.53
C LEU A 104 -3.33 -21.79 16.50
N GLN A 105 -4.61 -22.05 16.22
CA GLN A 105 -5.43 -22.98 17.01
C GLN A 105 -5.21 -24.46 16.63
N ARG A 106 -4.48 -24.75 15.56
CA ARG A 106 -4.22 -26.13 15.11
C ARG A 106 -3.03 -26.75 15.83
N SER A 107 -2.91 -28.08 15.75
CA SER A 107 -1.77 -28.81 16.29
C SER A 107 -0.45 -28.40 15.62
N HIS A 108 0.68 -28.60 16.31
CA HIS A 108 2.01 -28.20 15.84
C HIS A 108 2.32 -28.72 14.42
N MET A 109 1.95 -29.95 14.11
CA MET A 109 2.12 -30.52 12.75
C MET A 109 1.30 -29.78 11.69
N LYS A 110 0.02 -29.49 11.98
CA LYS A 110 -0.84 -28.73 11.05
C LYS A 110 -0.35 -27.30 10.88
N GLN A 111 0.15 -26.66 11.94
CA GLN A 111 0.78 -25.35 11.84
C GLN A 111 2.00 -25.37 10.93
N LYS A 112 2.89 -26.37 11.08
CA LYS A 112 4.07 -26.52 10.21
C LYS A 112 3.67 -26.70 8.74
N MET A 113 2.65 -27.50 8.46
CA MET A 113 2.10 -27.69 7.12
C MET A 113 1.57 -26.39 6.52
N TRP A 114 0.69 -25.67 7.23
CA TRP A 114 0.12 -24.41 6.73
C TRP A 114 1.17 -23.31 6.56
N ASN A 115 2.12 -23.19 7.49
CA ASN A 115 3.24 -22.27 7.35
C ASN A 115 4.10 -22.62 6.14
N GLY A 116 4.29 -23.92 5.86
CA GLY A 116 4.94 -24.39 4.62
C GLY A 116 4.18 -23.96 3.37
N ILE A 117 2.85 -24.13 3.34
CA ILE A 117 2.01 -23.68 2.22
C ILE A 117 2.14 -22.17 2.00
N PHE A 118 2.03 -21.36 3.06
CA PHE A 118 2.17 -19.90 2.93
C PHE A 118 3.56 -19.51 2.44
N LEU A 119 4.62 -20.16 2.91
CA LEU A 119 5.98 -19.92 2.46
C LEU A 119 6.17 -20.28 0.99
N THR A 120 5.59 -21.39 0.53
CA THR A 120 5.64 -21.77 -0.89
C THR A 120 4.89 -20.78 -1.77
N LEU A 121 3.74 -20.27 -1.34
CA LEU A 121 2.98 -19.25 -2.06
C LEU A 121 3.71 -17.91 -2.08
N GLU A 122 4.36 -17.52 -0.99
CA GLU A 122 5.18 -16.31 -0.91
C GLU A 122 6.44 -16.40 -1.80
N SER A 123 6.92 -17.61 -2.06
CA SER A 123 8.08 -17.84 -2.94
C SER A 123 7.74 -17.59 -4.41
N ILE A 124 6.46 -17.50 -4.76
CA ILE A 124 5.99 -17.15 -6.10
C ILE A 124 6.11 -15.63 -6.28
N PRO A 125 6.73 -15.14 -7.37
CA PRO A 125 6.76 -13.71 -7.66
C PRO A 125 5.36 -13.11 -7.74
N ASP A 126 5.14 -11.96 -7.09
CA ASP A 126 3.83 -11.29 -7.03
C ASP A 126 3.20 -11.08 -8.43
N ILE A 127 4.01 -10.68 -9.41
CA ILE A 127 3.58 -10.50 -10.81
C ILE A 127 3.01 -11.81 -11.37
N LEU A 128 3.67 -12.94 -11.11
CA LEU A 128 3.22 -14.24 -11.60
C LEU A 128 1.89 -14.62 -10.93
N LEU A 129 1.74 -14.35 -9.63
CA LEU A 129 0.50 -14.59 -8.92
C LEU A 129 -0.64 -13.75 -9.50
N ILE A 130 -0.39 -12.48 -9.79
CA ILE A 130 -1.35 -11.58 -10.45
C ILE A 130 -1.75 -12.13 -11.82
N LEU A 131 -0.78 -12.53 -12.66
CA LEU A 131 -1.05 -13.11 -13.98
C LEU A 131 -1.84 -14.42 -13.90
N LEU A 132 -1.49 -15.31 -12.97
CA LEU A 132 -2.22 -16.55 -12.75
C LEU A 132 -3.65 -16.29 -12.28
N SER A 133 -3.86 -15.29 -11.42
CA SER A 133 -5.20 -14.89 -10.98
C SER A 133 -6.05 -14.34 -12.14
N GLN A 134 -5.44 -13.58 -13.06
CA GLN A 134 -6.10 -13.12 -14.27
C GLN A 134 -6.47 -14.29 -15.19
N LEU A 135 -5.53 -15.20 -15.46
CA LEU A 135 -5.77 -16.39 -16.28
C LEU A 135 -6.89 -17.25 -15.70
N PHE A 136 -6.89 -17.46 -14.38
CA PHE A 136 -7.95 -18.18 -13.69
C PHE A 136 -9.33 -17.56 -13.93
N VAL A 137 -9.43 -16.23 -13.84
CA VAL A 137 -10.69 -15.51 -14.08
C VAL A 137 -11.15 -15.64 -15.54
N VAL A 138 -10.22 -15.56 -16.49
CA VAL A 138 -10.53 -15.76 -17.92
C VAL A 138 -11.04 -17.19 -18.17
N ILE A 139 -10.39 -18.20 -17.60
CA ILE A 139 -10.82 -19.61 -17.74
C ILE A 139 -12.19 -19.83 -17.09
N MET A 140 -12.40 -19.30 -15.90
CA MET A 140 -13.70 -19.36 -15.20
C MET A 140 -14.80 -18.74 -16.05
N PHE A 141 -14.55 -17.56 -16.63
CA PHE A 141 -15.48 -16.89 -17.52
C PHE A 141 -15.82 -17.74 -18.75
N GLN A 142 -14.81 -18.29 -19.43
CA GLN A 142 -15.01 -19.15 -20.61
C GLN A 142 -15.83 -20.40 -20.30
N LYS A 143 -15.65 -21.00 -19.11
CA LYS A 143 -16.35 -22.24 -18.73
C LYS A 143 -17.77 -22.03 -18.22
N THR A 144 -18.02 -20.96 -17.49
CA THR A 144 -19.30 -20.74 -16.81
C THR A 144 -20.23 -19.80 -17.57
N GLY A 145 -19.71 -19.03 -18.54
CA GLY A 145 -20.43 -17.91 -19.15
C GLY A 145 -20.73 -16.77 -18.16
N PHE A 146 -20.56 -17.02 -16.87
CA PHE A 146 -20.65 -16.07 -15.79
C PHE A 146 -19.35 -15.28 -15.75
N MET A 147 -19.42 -14.07 -16.31
CA MET A 147 -18.43 -13.07 -16.00
C MET A 147 -18.67 -12.71 -14.54
N PRO A 148 -17.72 -12.95 -13.60
CA PRO A 148 -17.96 -12.52 -12.23
C PRO A 148 -18.38 -11.07 -12.21
N ILE A 149 -17.80 -10.24 -13.10
CA ILE A 149 -18.11 -8.82 -13.31
C ILE A 149 -17.62 -8.40 -14.70
N LYS A 150 -18.46 -7.74 -15.52
CA LYS A 150 -18.22 -7.37 -16.93
C LYS A 150 -16.75 -7.01 -17.22
N LEU A 151 -16.05 -7.79 -18.07
CA LEU A 151 -14.83 -7.30 -18.71
C LEU A 151 -15.20 -6.01 -19.46
N ALA A 152 -14.36 -4.99 -19.32
CA ALA A 152 -14.48 -3.68 -19.94
C ALA A 152 -15.24 -3.70 -21.27
N GLY A 153 -16.43 -3.11 -21.28
CA GLY A 153 -17.28 -3.01 -22.47
C GLY A 153 -18.75 -2.87 -22.09
N LEU A 154 -19.31 -1.67 -22.28
CA LEU A 154 -20.73 -1.33 -22.18
C LEU A 154 -21.30 -1.17 -20.75
N GLY A 155 -20.91 -0.08 -20.09
CA GLY A 155 -21.59 0.46 -18.90
C GLY A 155 -20.71 1.43 -18.10
N GLU A 156 -21.32 2.46 -17.50
CA GLU A 156 -20.68 3.45 -16.62
C GLU A 156 -20.20 2.87 -15.26
N GLU A 157 -20.39 1.57 -15.03
CA GLU A 157 -19.96 0.90 -13.81
C GLU A 157 -18.46 0.53 -13.91
N ARG A 158 -17.63 1.25 -13.14
CA ARG A 158 -16.20 0.96 -13.00
C ARG A 158 -16.01 -0.35 -12.23
N ILE A 159 -15.48 -1.36 -12.90
CA ILE A 159 -15.37 -2.72 -12.37
C ILE A 159 -14.05 -2.87 -11.63
N ARG A 160 -14.12 -2.62 -10.32
CA ARG A 160 -12.95 -2.54 -9.43
C ARG A 160 -12.66 -3.83 -8.66
N LEU A 161 -13.66 -4.70 -8.52
CA LEU A 161 -13.59 -5.83 -7.60
C LEU A 161 -12.58 -6.89 -8.06
N LEU A 162 -12.40 -7.08 -9.38
CA LEU A 162 -11.40 -8.01 -9.89
C LEU A 162 -9.96 -7.55 -9.58
N PRO A 163 -9.55 -6.31 -9.91
CA PRO A 163 -8.31 -5.71 -9.41
C PRO A 163 -8.12 -5.85 -7.88
N ILE A 164 -9.19 -5.62 -7.10
CA ILE A 164 -9.15 -5.73 -5.63
C ILE A 164 -8.84 -7.16 -5.19
N ILE A 165 -9.53 -8.17 -5.74
CA ILE A 165 -9.29 -9.58 -5.39
C ILE A 165 -7.87 -9.99 -5.76
N CYS A 166 -7.41 -9.63 -6.97
CA CYS A 166 -6.10 -10.03 -7.44
C CYS A 166 -4.97 -9.37 -6.63
N LEU A 167 -5.13 -8.11 -6.21
CA LEU A 167 -4.18 -7.45 -5.31
C LEU A 167 -4.27 -7.98 -3.86
N THR A 168 -5.44 -8.48 -3.45
CA THR A 168 -5.66 -9.03 -2.10
C THR A 168 -4.80 -10.27 -1.85
N ILE A 169 -4.62 -11.14 -2.85
CA ILE A 169 -3.90 -12.41 -2.65
C ILE A 169 -2.42 -12.22 -2.22
N PRO A 170 -1.56 -11.51 -2.98
CA PRO A 170 -0.16 -11.33 -2.59
C PRO A 170 -0.05 -10.54 -1.28
N THR A 171 -0.91 -9.53 -1.10
CA THR A 171 -0.95 -8.72 0.13
C THR A 171 -1.33 -9.55 1.36
N THR A 172 -2.24 -10.52 1.21
CA THR A 172 -2.67 -11.41 2.28
C THR A 172 -1.50 -12.28 2.76
N LEU A 173 -0.70 -12.84 1.84
CA LEU A 173 0.46 -13.67 2.19
C LEU A 173 1.47 -12.88 3.03
N LEU A 174 1.75 -11.65 2.61
CA LEU A 174 2.64 -10.75 3.31
C LEU A 174 2.10 -10.36 4.70
N PHE A 175 0.78 -10.16 4.86
CA PHE A 175 0.18 -9.96 6.18
C PHE A 175 0.17 -11.21 7.05
N ILE A 176 -0.05 -12.40 6.48
CA ILE A 176 -0.01 -13.68 7.22
C ILE A 176 1.35 -13.85 7.90
N LYS A 177 2.44 -13.64 7.15
CA LYS A 177 3.81 -13.74 7.69
C LYS A 177 4.03 -12.76 8.84
N LEU A 178 3.66 -11.50 8.64
CA LEU A 178 3.81 -10.47 9.66
C LEU A 178 2.99 -10.80 10.91
N LEU A 179 1.73 -11.20 10.75
CA LEU A 179 0.84 -11.54 11.86
C LEU A 179 1.31 -12.80 12.60
N LEU A 180 1.72 -13.86 11.89
CA LEU A 180 2.25 -15.08 12.53
C LEU A 180 3.46 -14.77 13.40
N LEU A 181 4.37 -13.92 12.93
CA LEU A 181 5.52 -13.48 13.71
C LEU A 181 5.07 -12.75 14.98
N ARG A 182 4.21 -11.73 14.83
CA ARG A 182 3.76 -10.90 15.96
C ARG A 182 2.92 -11.67 16.97
N PHE A 183 2.03 -12.56 16.53
CA PHE A 183 1.25 -13.40 17.44
C PHE A 183 2.14 -14.37 18.23
N LYS A 184 3.18 -14.94 17.61
CA LYS A 184 4.12 -15.82 18.32
C LYS A 184 4.93 -15.05 19.38
N GLU A 185 5.50 -13.90 19.01
CA GLU A 185 6.22 -13.01 19.94
C GLU A 185 5.32 -12.58 21.12
N GLU A 186 4.05 -12.25 20.86
CA GLU A 186 3.14 -11.80 21.91
C GLU A 186 2.66 -12.95 22.81
N LEU A 187 2.56 -14.18 22.29
CA LEU A 187 2.19 -15.37 23.06
C LEU A 187 3.23 -15.74 24.12
N GLU A 188 4.51 -15.40 23.88
CA GLU A 188 5.64 -15.68 24.77
C GLU A 188 5.75 -14.70 25.94
N LYS A 189 4.97 -13.62 25.96
CA LYS A 189 5.02 -12.61 27.04
C LYS A 189 4.35 -13.10 28.34
N ASP A 190 4.84 -12.61 29.47
CA ASP A 190 4.39 -13.01 30.81
C ASP A 190 2.87 -12.91 31.02
N TYR A 191 2.24 -11.83 30.52
CA TYR A 191 0.80 -11.66 30.68
C TYR A 191 -0.02 -12.71 29.89
N SER A 192 0.52 -13.19 28.76
CA SER A 192 -0.08 -14.26 27.95
C SER A 192 0.09 -15.61 28.65
N LEU A 193 1.28 -15.89 29.18
CA LEU A 193 1.55 -17.10 29.97
C LEU A 193 0.68 -17.15 31.24
N PHE A 194 0.49 -16.00 31.89
CA PHE A 194 -0.41 -15.86 33.03
C PHE A 194 -1.87 -16.15 32.65
N ALA A 195 -2.35 -15.59 31.54
CA ALA A 195 -3.68 -15.89 31.01
C ALA A 195 -3.86 -17.40 30.72
N LYS A 196 -2.83 -18.07 30.20
CA LYS A 196 -2.81 -19.51 29.99
C LYS A 196 -2.84 -20.30 31.31
N SER A 197 -2.10 -19.87 32.32
CA SER A 197 -2.09 -20.49 33.65
C SER A 197 -3.45 -20.42 34.36
N LYS A 198 -4.25 -19.39 34.05
CA LYS A 198 -5.65 -19.25 34.49
C LYS A 198 -6.63 -20.20 33.80
N GLY A 199 -6.18 -21.03 32.85
CA GLY A 199 -7.03 -21.97 32.12
C GLY A 199 -7.86 -21.34 31.00
N LEU A 200 -7.54 -20.11 30.56
CA LEU A 200 -8.24 -19.48 29.44
C LEU A 200 -7.95 -20.23 28.13
N SER A 201 -8.98 -20.39 27.30
CA SER A 201 -8.82 -21.05 26.00
C SER A 201 -7.89 -20.25 25.08
N LEU A 202 -7.11 -20.95 24.25
CA LEU A 202 -6.18 -20.31 23.31
C LEU A 202 -6.90 -19.33 22.37
N ARG A 203 -8.11 -19.66 21.91
CA ARG A 203 -8.93 -18.76 21.08
C ARG A 203 -9.28 -17.46 21.80
N HIS A 204 -9.60 -17.52 23.09
CA HIS A 204 -9.88 -16.34 23.90
C HIS A 204 -8.62 -15.51 24.11
N ILE A 205 -7.49 -16.15 24.45
CA ILE A 205 -6.19 -15.48 24.59
C ILE A 205 -5.82 -14.74 23.30
N LEU A 206 -5.88 -15.42 22.16
CA LEU A 206 -5.57 -14.83 20.86
C LEU A 206 -6.46 -13.62 20.57
N THR A 207 -7.78 -13.77 20.63
CA THR A 207 -8.73 -12.74 20.18
C THR A 207 -8.92 -11.57 21.14
N HIS A 208 -8.84 -11.79 22.45
CA HIS A 208 -9.16 -10.76 23.45
C HIS A 208 -7.93 -10.21 24.17
N HIS A 209 -6.92 -11.04 24.46
CA HIS A 209 -5.73 -10.61 25.20
C HIS A 209 -4.57 -10.17 24.29
N ILE A 210 -4.43 -10.79 23.12
CA ILE A 210 -3.26 -10.60 22.25
C ILE A 210 -3.59 -9.74 21.03
N SER A 211 -4.72 -9.96 20.36
CA SER A 211 -5.04 -9.31 19.07
C SER A 211 -4.93 -7.80 19.07
N ARG A 212 -5.33 -7.12 20.15
CA ARG A 212 -5.21 -5.66 20.24
C ARG A 212 -3.75 -5.21 20.13
N ASN A 213 -2.83 -5.87 20.86
CA ASN A 213 -1.41 -5.52 20.83
C ASN A 213 -0.81 -5.87 19.46
N VAL A 214 -1.14 -7.05 18.93
CA VAL A 214 -0.65 -7.49 17.63
C VAL A 214 -1.09 -6.54 16.52
N LEU A 215 -2.38 -6.20 16.42
CA LEU A 215 -2.88 -5.30 15.37
C LEU A 215 -2.23 -3.91 15.44
N LEU A 216 -2.00 -3.37 16.65
CA LEU A 216 -1.31 -2.09 16.82
C LEU A 216 0.14 -2.17 16.32
N THR A 217 0.86 -3.25 16.63
CA THR A 217 2.21 -3.46 16.10
C THR A 217 2.21 -3.71 14.58
N THR A 218 1.25 -4.47 14.06
CA THR A 218 1.11 -4.72 12.61
C THR A 218 0.94 -3.43 11.83
N ILE A 219 0.10 -2.51 12.30
CA ILE A 219 -0.08 -1.19 11.67
C ILE A 219 1.23 -0.40 11.65
N TYR A 220 2.03 -0.47 12.71
CA TYR A 220 3.33 0.19 12.77
C TYR A 220 4.31 -0.33 11.70
N TYR A 221 4.33 -1.64 11.47
CA TYR A 221 5.17 -2.29 10.45
C TYR A 221 4.54 -2.33 9.05
N ALA A 222 3.27 -1.94 8.90
CA ALA A 222 2.57 -1.92 7.61
C ALA A 222 3.14 -0.90 6.61
N LYS A 223 4.01 0.02 7.04
CA LYS A 223 4.66 1.01 6.16
C LYS A 223 5.37 0.38 4.97
N THR A 224 6.19 -0.65 5.23
CA THR A 224 6.95 -1.35 4.18
C THR A 224 6.00 -2.12 3.26
N ASN A 225 4.98 -2.74 3.83
CA ASN A 225 3.95 -3.50 3.11
C ASN A 225 3.16 -2.63 2.14
N ILE A 226 2.87 -1.39 2.54
CA ILE A 226 2.17 -0.40 1.71
C ILE A 226 3.00 -0.05 0.47
N LEU A 227 4.32 0.08 0.59
CA LEU A 227 5.19 0.31 -0.57
C LEU A 227 5.18 -0.88 -1.55
N PHE A 228 5.25 -2.11 -1.05
CA PHE A 228 5.11 -3.30 -1.88
C PHE A 228 3.74 -3.35 -2.58
N MET A 229 2.67 -3.04 -1.86
CA MET A 229 1.33 -3.06 -2.42
C MET A 229 1.13 -1.97 -3.49
N LEU A 230 1.70 -0.77 -3.31
CA LEU A 230 1.70 0.28 -4.34
C LEU A 230 2.45 -0.15 -5.60
N SER A 231 3.59 -0.82 -5.45
CA SER A 231 4.35 -1.36 -6.60
C SER A 231 3.54 -2.39 -7.38
N ASN A 232 2.84 -3.29 -6.68
CA ASN A 232 1.95 -4.28 -7.29
C ASN A 232 0.71 -3.65 -7.91
N LEU A 233 0.21 -2.55 -7.36
CA LEU A 233 -0.99 -1.86 -7.86
C LEU A 233 -0.79 -1.30 -9.27
N TYR A 234 0.41 -0.80 -9.62
CA TYR A 234 0.70 -0.40 -11.00
C TYR A 234 0.50 -1.55 -12.00
N ILE A 235 1.02 -2.74 -11.65
CA ILE A 235 0.88 -3.95 -12.49
C ILE A 235 -0.59 -4.33 -12.63
N ILE A 236 -1.34 -4.28 -11.53
CA ILE A 236 -2.79 -4.53 -11.51
C ILE A 236 -3.53 -3.55 -12.43
N GLU A 237 -3.29 -2.25 -12.29
CA GLU A 237 -3.95 -1.23 -13.12
C GLU A 237 -3.68 -1.45 -14.61
N TRP A 238 -2.43 -1.77 -14.96
CA TRP A 238 -2.03 -2.02 -16.33
C TRP A 238 -2.62 -3.31 -16.91
N ILE A 239 -2.55 -4.42 -16.16
CA ILE A 239 -3.04 -5.74 -16.61
C ILE A 239 -4.56 -5.78 -16.74
N PHE A 240 -5.29 -5.18 -15.79
CA PHE A 240 -6.75 -5.16 -15.79
C PHE A 240 -7.33 -3.97 -16.55
N ASN A 241 -6.49 -3.19 -17.25
CA ASN A 241 -6.88 -1.95 -17.93
C ASN A 241 -7.76 -1.04 -17.05
N THR A 242 -7.44 -1.01 -15.75
CA THR A 242 -8.13 -0.15 -14.79
C THR A 242 -7.46 1.20 -14.86
N TYR A 243 -8.20 2.19 -15.32
CA TYR A 243 -7.67 3.52 -15.63
C TYR A 243 -7.48 4.38 -14.36
N GLY A 244 -6.55 3.93 -13.52
CA GLY A 244 -6.09 4.60 -12.32
C GLY A 244 -4.93 5.56 -12.59
N MET A 245 -4.37 6.08 -11.50
CA MET A 245 -3.33 7.09 -11.49
C MET A 245 -2.04 6.62 -12.16
N PHE A 246 -1.62 5.37 -11.96
CA PHE A 246 -0.36 4.91 -12.53
C PHE A 246 -0.44 4.75 -14.04
N VAL A 247 -1.56 4.22 -14.55
CA VAL A 247 -1.83 4.16 -15.99
C VAL A 247 -1.94 5.56 -16.59
N PHE A 248 -2.62 6.49 -15.91
CA PHE A 248 -2.72 7.88 -16.36
C PHE A 248 -1.35 8.57 -16.49
N VAL A 249 -0.46 8.38 -15.50
CA VAL A 249 0.91 8.92 -15.51
C VAL A 249 1.75 8.28 -16.61
N LYS A 250 1.61 6.97 -16.83
CA LYS A 250 2.31 6.25 -17.90
C LYS A 250 1.94 6.80 -19.27
N GLU A 251 0.65 7.01 -19.54
CA GLU A 251 0.20 7.56 -20.82
C GLU A 251 0.59 9.03 -21.00
N ASN A 252 0.62 9.80 -19.90
CA ASN A 252 1.01 11.20 -19.87
C ASN A 252 2.39 11.36 -19.23
N SER A 253 3.41 10.77 -19.87
CA SER A 253 4.81 10.68 -19.39
C SER A 253 5.58 12.01 -19.31
N LYS A 254 4.95 13.11 -18.85
CA LYS A 254 5.63 14.38 -18.55
C LYS A 254 6.23 14.31 -17.13
N LEU A 255 7.44 14.87 -16.95
CA LEU A 255 8.14 14.89 -15.67
C LEU A 255 7.33 15.60 -14.56
N GLU A 256 6.62 16.67 -14.91
CA GLU A 256 5.73 17.41 -13.99
C GLU A 256 4.60 16.51 -13.48
N ILE A 257 3.94 15.76 -14.37
CA ILE A 257 2.83 14.86 -14.02
C ILE A 257 3.33 13.74 -13.12
N PHE A 258 4.48 13.13 -13.45
CA PHE A 258 5.10 12.10 -12.61
C PHE A 258 5.41 12.63 -11.21
N THR A 259 6.03 13.82 -11.12
CA THR A 259 6.42 14.43 -9.83
C THR A 259 5.21 14.78 -8.97
N VAL A 260 4.20 15.44 -9.55
CA VAL A 260 2.95 15.78 -8.87
C VAL A 260 2.24 14.52 -8.39
N SER A 261 2.22 13.47 -9.21
CA SER A 261 1.64 12.20 -8.85
C SER A 261 2.32 11.57 -7.62
N LEU A 262 3.65 11.58 -7.56
CA LEU A 262 4.37 11.11 -6.37
C LEU A 262 4.05 11.94 -5.13
N VAL A 263 3.91 13.27 -5.26
CA VAL A 263 3.52 14.15 -4.15
C VAL A 263 2.10 13.83 -3.66
N ILE A 264 1.12 13.73 -4.56
CA ILE A 264 -0.28 13.42 -4.23
C ILE A 264 -0.40 12.04 -3.58
N LEU A 265 0.43 11.07 -3.96
CA LEU A 265 0.44 9.75 -3.35
C LEU A 265 1.13 9.77 -1.97
N TYR A 266 2.26 10.47 -1.85
CA TYR A 266 3.06 10.48 -0.62
C TYR A 266 2.41 11.27 0.52
N VAL A 267 1.90 12.47 0.25
CA VAL A 267 1.45 13.40 1.30
C VAL A 267 0.31 12.81 2.15
N PRO A 268 -0.77 12.24 1.58
CA PRO A 268 -1.84 11.61 2.36
C PRO A 268 -1.35 10.42 3.18
N LEU A 269 -0.48 9.57 2.63
CA LEU A 269 0.11 8.44 3.35
C LEU A 269 1.00 8.90 4.50
N PHE A 270 1.80 9.95 4.30
CA PHE A 270 2.62 10.54 5.35
C PHE A 270 1.77 11.06 6.51
N ILE A 271 0.70 11.80 6.20
CA ILE A 271 -0.24 12.32 7.20
C ILE A 271 -0.89 11.16 7.95
N LEU A 272 -1.40 10.14 7.24
CA LEU A 272 -2.00 8.94 7.81
C LEU A 272 -1.04 8.26 8.81
N PHE A 273 0.19 7.95 8.39
CA PHE A 273 1.16 7.29 9.26
C PHE A 273 1.56 8.15 10.45
N ARG A 274 1.59 9.48 10.29
CA ARG A 274 1.91 10.36 11.41
C ARG A 274 0.79 10.38 12.45
N LEU A 275 -0.46 10.45 12.00
CA LEU A 275 -1.62 10.35 12.88
C LEU A 275 -1.63 9.01 13.62
N LEU A 276 -1.43 7.89 12.91
CA LEU A 276 -1.32 6.56 13.50
C LEU A 276 -0.20 6.46 14.52
N HIS A 277 0.99 6.99 14.21
CA HIS A 277 2.12 6.97 15.15
C HIS A 277 1.82 7.73 16.45
N THR A 278 1.17 8.89 16.34
CA THR A 278 0.79 9.71 17.49
C THR A 278 -0.22 9.00 18.38
N PHE A 279 -1.24 8.40 17.75
CA PHE A 279 -2.26 7.63 18.43
C PHE A 279 -1.67 6.42 19.16
N LEU A 280 -0.77 5.68 18.50
CA LEU A 280 -0.07 4.53 19.08
C LEU A 280 0.79 4.92 20.29
N GLN A 281 1.54 6.03 20.21
CA GLN A 281 2.35 6.50 21.34
C GLN A 281 1.51 6.85 22.56
N ASN A 282 0.32 7.42 22.37
CA ASN A 282 -0.58 7.74 23.48
C ASN A 282 -1.06 6.47 24.17
N ILE A 283 -1.44 5.43 23.41
CA ILE A 283 -1.88 4.14 23.97
C ILE A 283 -0.76 3.43 24.72
N ILE A 284 0.48 3.49 24.20
CA ILE A 284 1.62 2.83 24.84
C ILE A 284 2.04 3.55 26.13
N LYS A 285 1.99 4.89 26.16
CA LYS A 285 2.31 5.68 27.35
C LYS A 285 1.34 5.49 28.51
N GLU A 286 0.09 5.09 28.26
CA GLU A 286 -0.86 4.75 29.32
C GLU A 286 -0.58 3.39 29.99
N ARG A 287 0.38 2.60 29.46
CA ARG A 287 0.66 1.23 29.93
C ARG A 287 2.02 1.05 30.62
N VAL A 288 2.82 2.11 30.73
CA VAL A 288 4.09 2.16 31.48
C VAL A 288 3.93 3.17 32.60
#